data_AF-A0A9W6XEW6-F1
#
_entry.id   AF-A0A9W6XEW6-F1
#
_cell.length_a   1.000
_cell.length_b   1.000
_cell.length_c   1.000
_cell.angle_alpha   90.00
_cell.angle_beta   90.00
_cell.angle_gamma   90.00
#
_symmetry.space_group_name_H-M   'P 1'
#
loop_
_entity.id
_entity.type
_entity.pdbx_description
1 polymer ?
#
loop_
_entity_poly.entity_id
_entity_poly.type
_entity_poly.pdbx_seq_one_letter_code
_entity_poly.pdbx_strand_id
1 'polypeptide(L)'
;MARKWFQLVGEDGNDLTSADAIFVDIEDVVALRDAVKEKFSDSHLAGIAASDLTVFENRAKYDAKEALEEDSPIGSLWCYKEGCAHRASAAARTHRAKFGQEEKARRNEGIDYAVFICEIRHDADSACALDKTFARFEENCKEIEFGNEDCEFVMKLCHGMSIPYESEAELAEKARNLLKEYLLVDYPGSTITLATVNGSVSDGSYCFGETLLFNLECKLQKGDSGGDRTMQNIAYYIKNLPDVIDRQLPCFLVDICGPLMSVFGIVNTGDEDAISEPLVMSFPLLFFDNEWLMVSLTLVCASLKTALQEVTNECRQFAISRRTLANTTDLDRLRFPLQDENEVIVKFAKRYGKEVHQYYSDAGFAPALLCCESLPSDWTFVVMERLPLTSLVRAEADQTMVRDQLREIRSTLAAAAFVHGDLRESNVMWDPVELRVVLVDFDWSGKDGAARYPPFMNAEIAWPSGAESGKPLRSSHDAYWLDSICRRLHFS
;
A
#
# COMPACT_ATOMS: atom_id res chain seq x y z
N MET A 1 18.74 -5.17 3.14
CA MET A 1 17.66 -5.40 4.12
C MET A 1 16.33 -5.46 3.40
N ALA A 2 15.55 -6.51 3.62
CA ALA A 2 14.17 -6.62 3.16
C ALA A 2 13.23 -6.59 4.36
N ARG A 3 12.11 -5.87 4.24
CA ARG A 3 11.05 -5.87 5.26
C ARG A 3 10.28 -7.18 5.16
N LYS A 4 10.16 -7.90 6.27
CA LYS A 4 9.41 -9.16 6.38
C LYS A 4 8.35 -9.01 7.45
N TRP A 5 7.12 -9.29 7.07
CA TRP A 5 5.99 -9.33 7.98
C TRP A 5 5.93 -10.70 8.63
N PHE A 6 5.64 -10.72 9.92
CA PHE A 6 5.46 -11.94 10.67
C PHE A 6 4.41 -11.78 11.76
N GLN A 7 3.85 -12.89 12.25
CA GLN A 7 3.02 -12.91 13.45
C GLN A 7 3.58 -13.92 14.45
N LEU A 8 3.67 -13.54 15.73
CA LEU A 8 4.08 -14.44 16.80
C LEU A 8 2.87 -15.16 17.38
N VAL A 9 2.92 -16.49 17.48
CA VAL A 9 1.82 -17.31 18.00
C VAL A 9 2.36 -18.25 19.07
N GLY A 10 1.57 -18.44 20.12
CA GLY A 10 1.87 -19.34 21.22
C GLY A 10 1.64 -20.80 20.85
N GLU A 11 2.09 -21.70 21.72
CA GLU A 11 1.89 -23.15 21.58
C GLU A 11 0.40 -23.55 21.55
N ASP A 12 -0.47 -22.73 22.16
CA ASP A 12 -1.92 -22.90 22.17
C ASP A 12 -2.60 -22.45 20.86
N GLY A 13 -1.83 -21.97 19.89
CA GLY A 13 -2.33 -21.41 18.64
C GLY A 13 -2.94 -20.03 18.78
N ASN A 14 -2.87 -19.40 19.96
CA ASN A 14 -3.35 -18.04 20.14
C ASN A 14 -2.27 -17.03 19.75
N ASP A 15 -2.71 -15.95 19.14
CA ASP A 15 -1.84 -14.88 18.69
C ASP A 15 -1.24 -14.17 19.91
N LEU A 16 0.09 -14.15 19.99
CA LEU A 16 0.82 -13.45 21.05
C LEU A 16 1.07 -11.99 20.67
N THR A 17 1.12 -11.72 19.37
CA THR A 17 1.22 -10.38 18.80
C THR A 17 0.23 -10.22 17.64
N SER A 18 -0.11 -8.99 17.32
CA SER A 18 -0.60 -8.64 15.98
C SER A 18 0.47 -8.98 14.92
N ALA A 19 0.08 -9.00 13.65
CA ALA A 19 1.05 -9.06 12.56
C ALA A 19 1.98 -7.84 12.63
N ASP A 20 3.28 -8.07 12.58
CA ASP A 20 4.33 -7.09 12.82
C ASP A 20 5.45 -7.26 11.75
N ALA A 21 6.42 -6.36 11.66
CA ALA A 21 7.50 -6.43 10.67
C ALA A 21 8.90 -6.23 11.26
N ILE A 22 9.88 -6.87 10.62
CA ILE A 22 11.31 -6.67 10.86
C ILE A 22 12.06 -6.47 9.54
N PHE A 23 13.26 -5.88 9.61
CA PHE A 23 14.19 -5.84 8.50
C PHE A 23 15.23 -6.95 8.65
N VAL A 24 15.39 -7.78 7.61
CA VAL A 24 16.43 -8.82 7.57
C VAL A 24 17.46 -8.52 6.49
N ASP A 25 18.73 -8.67 6.82
CA ASP A 25 19.84 -8.48 5.87
C ASP A 25 19.99 -9.66 4.91
N ILE A 26 19.72 -10.86 5.42
CA ILE A 26 19.72 -12.11 4.67
C ILE A 26 18.31 -12.68 4.81
N GLU A 27 17.70 -13.07 3.71
CA GLU A 27 16.32 -13.55 3.69
C GLU A 27 16.28 -15.07 3.96
N ASP A 28 16.66 -15.49 5.16
CA ASP A 28 16.60 -16.89 5.61
C ASP A 28 16.03 -17.03 7.04
N VAL A 29 15.60 -18.25 7.39
CA VAL A 29 14.98 -18.57 8.68
C VAL A 29 15.82 -18.17 9.87
N VAL A 30 17.13 -18.32 9.81
CA VAL A 30 18.02 -17.91 10.91
C VAL A 30 17.99 -16.39 11.10
N ALA A 31 18.16 -15.62 10.03
CA ALA A 31 18.17 -14.17 10.09
C ALA A 31 16.82 -13.58 10.53
N LEU A 32 15.69 -14.16 10.11
CA LEU A 32 14.36 -13.78 10.62
C LEU A 32 14.24 -14.10 12.10
N ARG A 33 14.64 -15.29 12.55
CA ARG A 33 14.58 -15.66 13.98
C ARG A 33 15.39 -14.71 14.84
N ASP A 34 16.62 -14.40 14.43
CA ASP A 34 17.51 -13.51 15.17
C ASP A 34 16.92 -12.09 15.26
N ALA A 35 16.38 -11.57 14.16
CA ALA A 35 15.77 -10.24 14.14
C ALA A 35 14.41 -10.18 14.87
N VAL A 36 13.59 -11.22 14.81
CA VAL A 36 12.35 -11.34 15.61
C VAL A 36 12.69 -11.45 17.10
N LYS A 37 13.72 -12.22 17.44
CA LYS A 37 14.22 -12.37 18.81
C LYS A 37 14.79 -11.07 19.35
N GLU A 38 15.53 -10.31 18.54
CA GLU A 38 16.03 -8.99 18.91
C GLU A 38 14.88 -8.04 19.24
N LYS A 39 13.86 -8.02 18.36
CA LYS A 39 12.66 -7.17 18.51
C LYS A 39 11.85 -7.46 19.78
N PHE A 40 11.73 -8.73 20.17
CA PHE A 40 10.97 -9.13 21.37
C PHE A 40 11.85 -9.66 22.51
N SER A 41 13.11 -9.22 22.57
CA SER A 41 14.13 -9.75 23.48
C SER A 41 13.79 -9.56 24.97
N ASP A 42 13.03 -8.51 25.31
CA ASP A 42 12.61 -8.12 26.66
C ASP A 42 11.12 -8.34 26.93
N SER A 43 10.38 -8.97 26.00
CA SER A 43 8.93 -9.18 26.09
C SER A 43 8.54 -10.64 25.86
N HIS A 44 7.79 -10.95 24.80
CA HIS A 44 7.22 -12.29 24.53
C HIS A 44 8.29 -13.36 24.36
N LEU A 45 9.49 -12.98 23.92
CA LEU A 45 10.60 -13.90 23.72
C LEU A 45 11.62 -13.86 24.86
N ALA A 46 11.38 -13.15 25.97
CA ALA A 46 12.32 -13.10 27.09
C ALA A 46 12.66 -14.51 27.60
N GLY A 47 13.95 -14.87 27.58
CA GLY A 47 14.43 -16.20 27.99
C GLY A 47 14.32 -17.32 26.94
N ILE A 48 13.74 -17.06 25.78
CA ILE A 48 13.65 -18.00 24.64
C ILE A 48 14.80 -17.73 23.67
N ALA A 49 15.50 -18.76 23.20
CA ALA A 49 16.55 -18.57 22.20
C ALA A 49 15.94 -18.39 20.80
N ALA A 50 16.61 -17.67 19.91
CA ALA A 50 16.16 -17.52 18.52
C ALA A 50 16.00 -18.89 17.81
N SER A 51 16.84 -19.87 18.17
CA SER A 51 16.78 -21.25 17.69
C SER A 51 15.50 -22.00 18.07
N ASP A 52 14.83 -21.56 19.14
CA ASP A 52 13.63 -22.21 19.67
C ASP A 52 12.34 -21.70 18.99
N LEU A 53 12.47 -20.71 18.10
CA LEU A 53 11.36 -20.21 17.30
C LEU A 53 11.14 -21.11 16.08
N THR A 54 9.95 -21.65 15.92
CA THR A 54 9.58 -22.40 14.72
C THR A 54 9.00 -21.44 13.68
N VAL A 55 9.61 -21.36 12.50
CA VAL A 55 9.14 -20.45 11.44
C VAL A 55 8.28 -21.23 10.46
N PHE A 56 7.16 -20.64 10.09
CA PHE A 56 6.22 -21.17 9.12
C PHE A 56 5.98 -20.13 8.02
N GLU A 57 5.73 -20.61 6.82
CA GLU A 57 5.49 -19.74 5.66
C GLU A 57 4.21 -18.91 5.81
N ASN A 58 3.16 -19.47 6.39
CA ASN A 58 1.86 -18.82 6.58
C ASN A 58 1.02 -19.61 7.61
N ARG A 59 -0.16 -19.08 7.97
CA ARG A 59 -1.05 -19.73 8.94
C ARG A 59 -1.54 -21.12 8.49
N ALA A 60 -1.78 -21.33 7.20
CA ALA A 60 -2.18 -22.66 6.72
C ALA A 60 -1.09 -23.72 6.94
N LYS A 61 0.19 -23.34 6.75
CA LYS A 61 1.35 -24.22 7.05
C LYS A 61 1.55 -24.44 8.53
N TYR A 62 1.20 -23.47 9.38
CA TYR A 62 1.13 -23.66 10.83
C TYR A 62 0.17 -24.78 11.22
N ASP A 63 -1.06 -24.68 10.70
CA ASP A 63 -2.16 -25.55 11.08
C ASP A 63 -1.88 -26.98 10.57
N ALA A 64 -1.21 -27.07 9.42
CA ALA A 64 -0.67 -28.31 8.86
C ALA A 64 0.61 -28.84 9.58
N LYS A 65 1.20 -28.04 10.48
CA LYS A 65 2.48 -28.30 11.17
C LYS A 65 3.67 -28.52 10.23
N GLU A 66 3.69 -27.77 9.14
CA GLU A 66 4.73 -27.80 8.10
C GLU A 66 5.68 -26.60 8.26
N ALA A 67 6.71 -26.78 9.09
CA ALA A 67 7.72 -25.74 9.38
C ALA A 67 8.76 -25.58 8.27
N LEU A 68 9.33 -24.37 8.16
CA LEU A 68 10.46 -24.07 7.28
C LEU A 68 11.78 -24.55 7.89
N GLU A 69 12.69 -25.03 7.05
CA GLU A 69 14.07 -25.39 7.44
C GLU A 69 14.94 -24.12 7.61
N GLU A 70 16.04 -24.22 8.36
CA GLU A 70 16.86 -23.07 8.77
C GLU A 70 17.46 -22.26 7.60
N ASP A 71 17.74 -22.91 6.47
CA ASP A 71 18.26 -22.29 5.24
C ASP A 71 17.17 -21.97 4.22
N SER A 72 15.89 -22.13 4.61
CA SER A 72 14.76 -21.81 3.74
C SER A 72 14.73 -20.31 3.47
N PRO A 73 14.65 -19.90 2.19
CA PRO A 73 14.58 -18.49 1.84
C PRO A 73 13.24 -17.90 2.31
N ILE A 74 13.31 -16.75 2.95
CA ILE A 74 12.15 -16.01 3.45
C ILE A 74 11.77 -14.98 2.42
N GLY A 75 10.84 -15.33 1.54
CA GLY A 75 10.20 -14.42 0.61
C GLY A 75 11.13 -13.94 -0.52
N SER A 76 11.31 -14.76 -1.54
CA SER A 76 10.61 -14.47 -2.78
C SER A 76 9.94 -15.75 -3.25
N LEU A 77 8.64 -15.90 -2.99
CA LEU A 77 7.87 -17.01 -3.53
C LEU A 77 7.53 -16.81 -5.02
N TRP A 78 8.60 -16.56 -5.79
CA TRP A 78 8.74 -16.87 -7.19
C TRP A 78 10.10 -17.54 -7.54
N CYS A 79 10.90 -18.14 -6.61
CA CYS A 79 11.84 -19.28 -6.96
C CYS A 79 11.85 -20.55 -6.00
N TYR A 80 11.43 -21.75 -6.47
CA TYR A 80 11.02 -22.96 -5.69
C TYR A 80 12.29 -23.69 -5.33
N LYS A 81 12.29 -24.44 -4.24
CA LYS A 81 13.31 -25.46 -4.00
C LYS A 81 12.61 -26.78 -3.74
N GLU A 82 13.02 -27.78 -4.51
CA GLU A 82 12.68 -29.17 -4.32
C GLU A 82 13.97 -29.99 -4.20
N GLY A 83 13.95 -31.02 -3.35
CA GLY A 83 14.75 -32.24 -3.59
C GLY A 83 15.50 -32.83 -2.39
N CYS A 84 14.95 -33.90 -1.80
CA CYS A 84 15.66 -35.18 -1.64
C CYS A 84 14.74 -36.39 -1.38
N ALA A 85 14.24 -36.95 -2.49
CA ALA A 85 14.27 -38.36 -2.90
C ALA A 85 14.00 -39.54 -1.91
N HIS A 86 13.06 -40.38 -2.36
CA HIS A 86 13.08 -41.86 -2.41
C HIS A 86 12.56 -42.68 -1.20
N ARG A 87 11.35 -43.28 -1.35
CA ARG A 87 11.15 -44.70 -1.76
C ARG A 87 9.66 -45.13 -1.67
N ALA A 88 9.21 -45.67 -2.80
CA ALA A 88 8.44 -46.92 -2.96
C ALA A 88 7.05 -47.12 -2.30
N SER A 89 6.05 -47.14 -3.18
CA SER A 89 5.02 -48.18 -3.36
C SER A 89 4.05 -48.56 -2.23
N ALA A 90 2.76 -48.40 -2.54
CA ALA A 90 1.70 -49.42 -2.43
C ALA A 90 1.78 -50.45 -1.27
N ALA A 91 0.82 -50.36 -0.34
CA ALA A 91 -0.18 -51.40 -0.07
C ALA A 91 -0.75 -51.26 1.36
N ALA A 92 -2.06 -51.06 1.44
CA ALA A 92 -2.83 -51.39 2.62
C ALA A 92 -2.75 -52.91 2.89
N ARG A 93 -2.37 -53.32 4.12
CA ARG A 93 -2.85 -54.56 4.78
C ARG A 93 -2.29 -54.75 6.21
N THR A 94 -3.21 -54.70 7.17
CA THR A 94 -3.39 -55.60 8.34
C THR A 94 -2.38 -55.70 9.50
N HIS A 95 -2.99 -55.71 10.71
CA HIS A 95 -2.69 -56.47 11.95
C HIS A 95 -1.91 -55.83 13.14
N ARG A 96 -2.69 -55.33 14.12
CA ARG A 96 -2.87 -55.76 15.54
C ARG A 96 -1.65 -56.05 16.46
N ALA A 97 -1.71 -55.43 17.66
CA ALA A 97 -1.25 -55.88 19.01
C ALA A 97 0.26 -55.72 19.31
N LYS A 98 0.81 -55.44 20.51
CA LYS A 98 0.39 -55.05 21.89
C LYS A 98 1.70 -54.94 22.73
N PHE A 99 1.70 -54.16 23.82
CA PHE A 99 2.70 -54.10 24.93
C PHE A 99 4.12 -53.57 24.59
N GLY A 100 4.83 -52.81 25.43
CA GLY A 100 4.69 -52.49 26.85
C GLY A 100 5.62 -51.34 27.30
N GLN A 101 5.53 -51.05 28.60
CA GLN A 101 5.98 -49.89 29.36
C GLN A 101 7.50 -49.57 29.44
N GLU A 102 7.73 -48.26 29.71
CA GLU A 102 8.71 -47.66 30.62
C GLU A 102 10.20 -47.61 30.27
N GLU A 103 10.71 -46.40 29.98
CA GLU A 103 11.77 -45.80 30.79
C GLU A 103 11.77 -44.26 30.66
N LYS A 104 11.32 -43.59 31.73
CA LYS A 104 11.53 -42.15 31.97
C LYS A 104 12.99 -41.92 32.36
N ALA A 105 13.69 -41.00 31.71
CA ALA A 105 14.33 -39.86 32.38
C ALA A 105 15.18 -38.99 31.42
N ARG A 106 14.84 -37.69 31.43
CA ARG A 106 15.69 -36.51 31.14
C ARG A 106 15.99 -36.20 29.67
N ARG A 107 15.20 -35.29 29.11
CA ARG A 107 15.69 -34.07 28.43
C ARG A 107 14.58 -33.03 28.47
N ASN A 108 14.99 -31.79 28.74
CA ASN A 108 14.15 -30.61 28.94
C ASN A 108 13.10 -30.46 27.83
N GLU A 109 11.83 -30.39 28.23
CA GLU A 109 10.74 -29.89 27.38
C GLU A 109 10.93 -28.37 27.30
N GLY A 110 11.60 -27.95 26.21
CA GLY A 110 11.71 -26.56 25.78
C GLY A 110 10.41 -26.10 25.12
N ILE A 111 10.15 -24.81 25.25
CA ILE A 111 8.89 -24.13 24.94
C ILE A 111 8.92 -23.73 23.46
N ASP A 112 7.97 -24.19 22.65
CA ASP A 112 7.90 -23.93 21.20
C ASP A 112 7.03 -22.68 20.91
N TYR A 113 7.62 -21.62 20.34
CA TYR A 113 6.91 -20.43 19.83
C TYR A 113 6.99 -20.38 18.30
N ALA A 114 5.95 -19.86 17.63
CA ALA A 114 5.85 -19.89 16.17
C ALA A 114 5.78 -18.51 15.49
N VAL A 115 6.35 -18.39 14.28
CA VAL A 115 6.45 -17.15 13.48
C VAL A 115 5.85 -17.37 12.08
N PHE A 116 4.84 -16.59 11.64
CA PHE A 116 4.18 -16.75 10.31
C PHE A 116 4.40 -15.57 9.41
N ILE A 117 4.86 -15.78 8.18
CA ILE A 117 5.02 -14.70 7.20
C ILE A 117 3.66 -14.32 6.61
N CYS A 118 3.32 -13.03 6.63
CA CYS A 118 2.08 -12.51 6.04
C CYS A 118 2.41 -11.78 4.72
N GLU A 119 2.00 -12.34 3.57
CA GLU A 119 2.12 -11.63 2.29
C GLU A 119 0.96 -10.63 2.11
N ILE A 120 1.16 -9.41 2.60
CA ILE A 120 0.36 -8.24 2.21
C ILE A 120 1.17 -7.50 1.14
N ARG A 121 0.73 -7.53 -0.12
CA ARG A 121 1.26 -6.62 -1.15
C ARG A 121 0.66 -5.23 -0.92
N HIS A 122 1.47 -4.33 -0.37
CA HIS A 122 1.17 -2.91 -0.25
C HIS A 122 1.32 -2.22 -1.62
N ASP A 123 0.28 -2.31 -2.46
CA ASP A 123 0.08 -1.36 -3.58
C ASP A 123 -1.02 -0.32 -3.25
N ALA A 124 -1.55 -0.33 -2.01
CA ALA A 124 -2.73 0.46 -1.61
C ALA A 124 -2.46 1.46 -0.45
N ASP A 125 -1.22 1.92 -0.28
CA ASP A 125 -0.88 2.89 0.77
C ASP A 125 -0.94 4.32 0.23
N SER A 126 -2.11 4.77 -0.20
CA SER A 126 -2.32 6.17 -0.57
C SER A 126 -3.30 6.85 0.37
N ALA A 127 -2.94 8.04 0.86
CA ALA A 127 -3.81 8.90 1.65
C ALA A 127 -5.12 9.17 0.89
N CYS A 128 -5.07 9.38 -0.43
CA CYS A 128 -6.25 9.56 -1.26
C CYS A 128 -7.11 8.30 -1.39
N ALA A 129 -6.53 7.10 -1.24
CA ALA A 129 -7.29 5.86 -1.20
C ALA A 129 -7.95 5.63 0.19
N LEU A 130 -7.37 6.22 1.24
CA LEU A 130 -7.83 6.07 2.62
C LEU A 130 -8.82 7.14 3.04
N ASP A 131 -8.74 8.34 2.46
CA ASP A 131 -9.65 9.44 2.76
C ASP A 131 -10.17 10.12 1.47
N LYS A 132 -11.50 10.09 1.32
CA LYS A 132 -12.22 10.66 0.17
C LYS A 132 -12.07 12.18 0.04
N THR A 133 -11.73 12.91 1.11
CA THR A 133 -11.53 14.36 1.05
C THR A 133 -10.14 14.68 0.50
N PHE A 134 -9.12 13.85 0.74
CA PHE A 134 -7.85 13.97 0.01
C PHE A 134 -8.01 13.71 -1.50
N ALA A 135 -8.76 12.68 -1.88
CA ALA A 135 -9.04 12.41 -3.29
C ALA A 135 -9.80 13.58 -3.97
N ARG A 136 -10.85 14.10 -3.30
CA ARG A 136 -11.60 15.27 -3.79
C ARG A 136 -10.73 16.53 -3.85
N PHE A 137 -9.80 16.71 -2.91
CA PHE A 137 -8.85 17.81 -2.96
C PHE A 137 -7.99 17.77 -4.24
N GLU A 138 -7.44 16.61 -4.62
CA GLU A 138 -6.66 16.46 -5.85
C GLU A 138 -7.48 16.72 -7.12
N GLU A 139 -8.73 16.28 -7.14
CA GLU A 139 -9.66 16.53 -8.25
C GLU A 139 -10.00 18.02 -8.34
N ASN A 140 -10.35 18.65 -7.22
CA ASN A 140 -10.64 20.08 -7.13
C ASN A 140 -9.44 20.94 -7.54
N CYS A 141 -8.20 20.51 -7.27
CA CYS A 141 -7.00 21.23 -7.71
C CYS A 141 -6.90 21.34 -9.24
N LYS A 142 -7.68 20.56 -10.00
CA LYS A 142 -7.73 20.62 -11.47
C LYS A 142 -8.86 21.50 -11.99
N GLU A 143 -10.01 21.54 -11.31
CA GLU A 143 -11.24 22.06 -11.91
C GLU A 143 -12.25 22.74 -10.97
N ILE A 144 -11.94 22.97 -9.69
CA ILE A 144 -12.88 23.66 -8.79
C ILE A 144 -13.21 25.07 -9.28
N GLU A 145 -14.49 25.46 -9.19
CA GLU A 145 -14.90 26.84 -9.43
C GLU A 145 -14.43 27.73 -8.27
N PHE A 146 -13.79 28.87 -8.60
CA PHE A 146 -13.34 29.87 -7.62
C PHE A 146 -13.85 31.26 -7.97
N GLY A 147 -13.99 32.10 -6.94
CA GLY A 147 -14.50 33.47 -7.05
C GLY A 147 -13.43 34.55 -6.84
N ASN A 148 -13.87 35.81 -6.86
CA ASN A 148 -13.00 36.97 -6.65
C ASN A 148 -12.33 36.96 -5.27
N GLU A 149 -12.99 36.44 -4.23
CA GLU A 149 -12.44 36.36 -2.88
C GLU A 149 -11.22 35.43 -2.82
N ASP A 150 -11.24 34.33 -3.58
CA ASP A 150 -10.12 33.39 -3.68
C ASP A 150 -8.93 34.04 -4.39
N CYS A 151 -9.18 34.75 -5.49
CA CYS A 151 -8.16 35.54 -6.19
C CYS A 151 -7.55 36.62 -5.28
N GLU A 152 -8.36 37.37 -4.56
CA GLU A 152 -7.89 38.40 -3.62
C GLU A 152 -7.06 37.81 -2.49
N PHE A 153 -7.45 36.64 -1.97
CA PHE A 153 -6.67 35.91 -0.98
C PHE A 153 -5.31 35.49 -1.54
N VAL A 154 -5.26 34.88 -2.72
CA VAL A 154 -4.01 34.47 -3.35
C VAL A 154 -3.07 35.66 -3.56
N MET A 155 -3.59 36.81 -3.98
CA MET A 155 -2.79 38.04 -4.10
C MET A 155 -2.19 38.46 -2.75
N LYS A 156 -2.99 38.44 -1.67
CA LYS A 156 -2.54 38.75 -0.31
C LYS A 156 -1.52 37.73 0.20
N LEU A 157 -1.72 36.45 -0.11
CA LEU A 157 -0.82 35.35 0.27
C LEU A 157 0.53 35.50 -0.42
N CYS A 158 0.56 35.67 -1.75
CA CYS A 158 1.78 35.91 -2.50
C CYS A 158 2.51 37.16 -1.99
N HIS A 159 1.80 38.27 -1.81
CA HIS A 159 2.43 39.49 -1.29
C HIS A 159 3.00 39.26 0.12
N GLY A 160 2.21 38.67 1.02
CA GLY A 160 2.61 38.40 2.40
C GLY A 160 3.79 37.44 2.52
N MET A 161 3.87 36.40 1.70
CA MET A 161 4.94 35.40 1.79
C MET A 161 6.18 35.76 0.96
N SER A 162 6.13 36.86 0.18
CA SER A 162 7.24 37.35 -0.64
C SER A 162 8.12 38.43 0.00
N ILE A 163 7.74 38.93 1.19
CA ILE A 163 8.54 39.92 1.92
C ILE A 163 9.62 39.24 2.79
N PRO A 164 10.75 39.91 3.06
CA PRO A 164 11.75 39.37 3.97
C PRO A 164 11.23 39.35 5.42
N TYR A 165 11.60 38.30 6.15
CA TYR A 165 11.29 38.09 7.57
C TYR A 165 12.59 37.88 8.35
N GLU A 166 12.65 38.42 9.58
CA GLU A 166 13.83 38.31 10.44
C GLU A 166 13.82 37.02 11.27
N SER A 167 12.67 36.33 11.37
CA SER A 167 12.52 35.07 12.10
C SER A 167 11.44 34.15 11.54
N GLU A 168 11.56 32.85 11.79
CA GLU A 168 10.53 31.84 11.49
C GLU A 168 9.19 32.19 12.18
N ALA A 169 9.24 32.73 13.39
CA ALA A 169 8.06 33.09 14.17
C ALA A 169 7.24 34.22 13.53
N GLU A 170 7.89 35.25 12.97
CA GLU A 170 7.22 36.35 12.27
C GLU A 170 6.58 35.88 10.95
N LEU A 171 7.29 35.02 10.21
CA LEU A 171 6.76 34.38 9.01
C LEU A 171 5.52 33.54 9.34
N ALA A 172 5.63 32.67 10.35
CA ALA A 172 4.55 31.82 10.83
C ALA A 172 3.33 32.63 11.29
N GLU A 173 3.54 33.73 12.01
CA GLU A 173 2.46 34.63 12.42
C GLU A 173 1.73 35.24 11.22
N LYS A 174 2.46 35.74 10.22
CA LYS A 174 1.83 36.27 9.02
C LYS A 174 1.04 35.19 8.28
N ALA A 175 1.65 34.02 8.08
CA ALA A 175 1.02 32.90 7.39
C ALA A 175 -0.26 32.47 8.09
N ARG A 176 -0.21 32.24 9.42
CA ARG A 176 -1.39 31.90 10.23
C ARG A 176 -2.51 32.92 10.08
N ASN A 177 -2.21 34.21 10.16
CA ASN A 177 -3.22 35.26 10.09
C ASN A 177 -3.94 35.26 8.74
N LEU A 178 -3.18 35.19 7.64
CA LEU A 178 -3.75 35.12 6.29
C LEU A 178 -4.58 33.85 6.08
N LEU A 179 -4.04 32.69 6.45
CA LEU A 179 -4.71 31.39 6.28
C LEU A 179 -5.98 31.31 7.13
N LYS A 180 -5.95 31.80 8.37
CA LYS A 180 -7.13 31.82 9.26
C LYS A 180 -8.26 32.64 8.67
N GLU A 181 -7.97 33.86 8.20
CA GLU A 181 -8.98 34.77 7.66
C GLU A 181 -9.71 34.18 6.45
N TYR A 182 -9.02 33.35 5.66
CA TYR A 182 -9.56 32.76 4.45
C TYR A 182 -10.15 31.35 4.64
N LEU A 183 -9.38 30.42 5.23
CA LEU A 183 -9.78 29.01 5.38
C LEU A 183 -10.90 28.82 6.39
N LEU A 184 -11.00 29.69 7.41
CA LEU A 184 -11.95 29.54 8.51
C LEU A 184 -13.06 30.62 8.51
N VAL A 185 -13.26 31.30 7.38
CA VAL A 185 -14.25 32.39 7.25
C VAL A 185 -15.67 31.96 7.64
N ASP A 186 -16.04 30.72 7.33
CA ASP A 186 -17.38 30.16 7.62
C ASP A 186 -17.52 29.56 9.03
N TYR A 187 -16.45 29.59 9.83
CA TYR A 187 -16.40 29.01 11.17
C TYR A 187 -16.08 30.07 12.24
N PRO A 188 -17.02 31.00 12.51
CA PRO A 188 -16.80 32.06 13.49
C PRO A 188 -16.45 31.47 14.87
N GLY A 189 -15.32 31.91 15.43
CA GLY A 189 -14.77 31.39 16.70
C GLY A 189 -13.72 30.30 16.53
N SER A 190 -13.56 29.73 15.33
CA SER A 190 -12.42 28.89 14.99
C SER A 190 -11.18 29.74 14.68
N THR A 191 -10.00 29.19 14.91
CA THR A 191 -8.74 29.89 14.70
C THR A 191 -7.63 28.91 14.40
N ILE A 192 -6.61 29.36 13.66
CA ILE A 192 -5.33 28.69 13.57
C ILE A 192 -4.44 29.32 14.65
N THR A 193 -3.97 28.53 15.61
CA THR A 193 -3.22 29.02 16.78
C THR A 193 -1.96 28.21 17.02
N LEU A 194 -1.00 28.82 17.71
CA LEU A 194 0.09 28.08 18.31
C LEU A 194 -0.49 27.06 19.31
N ALA A 195 -0.13 25.80 19.15
CA ALA A 195 -0.44 24.74 20.09
C ALA A 195 0.86 24.04 20.50
N THR A 196 0.90 23.54 21.74
CA THR A 196 2.05 22.82 22.27
C THR A 196 1.61 21.45 22.74
N VAL A 197 2.19 20.41 22.14
CA VAL A 197 1.89 19.01 22.44
C VAL A 197 3.19 18.26 22.64
N ASN A 198 3.37 17.67 23.83
CA ASN A 198 4.56 16.90 24.21
C ASN A 198 5.88 17.63 23.90
N GLY A 199 5.94 18.92 24.25
CA GLY A 199 7.11 19.79 24.02
C GLY A 199 7.32 20.25 22.57
N SER A 200 6.46 19.82 21.64
CA SER A 200 6.45 20.28 20.25
C SER A 200 5.53 21.49 20.13
N VAL A 201 6.02 22.61 19.60
CA VAL A 201 5.21 23.80 19.33
C VAL A 201 4.91 23.84 17.83
N SER A 202 3.64 23.92 17.45
CA SER A 202 3.25 24.12 16.04
C SER A 202 3.46 25.57 15.61
N ASP A 203 3.77 25.81 14.33
CA ASP A 203 3.63 27.15 13.75
C ASP A 203 2.17 27.54 13.49
N GLY A 204 1.23 26.61 13.55
CA GLY A 204 -0.20 26.93 13.61
C GLY A 204 -1.08 25.72 13.38
N SER A 205 -1.88 25.37 14.37
CA SER A 205 -2.82 24.25 14.27
C SER A 205 -4.26 24.75 14.26
N TYR A 206 -5.10 24.07 13.50
CA TYR A 206 -6.54 24.14 13.65
C TYR A 206 -7.08 22.77 14.07
N CYS A 207 -7.75 22.77 15.22
CA CYS A 207 -8.41 21.60 15.79
C CYS A 207 -9.91 21.82 15.88
N PHE A 208 -10.69 20.77 15.60
CA PHE A 208 -12.11 20.72 15.94
C PHE A 208 -12.30 19.81 17.16
N GLY A 209 -12.60 20.40 18.32
CA GLY A 209 -12.52 19.68 19.59
C GLY A 209 -11.07 19.27 19.87
N GLU A 210 -10.83 17.98 20.08
CA GLU A 210 -9.49 17.41 20.28
C GLU A 210 -8.87 16.89 18.97
N THR A 211 -9.60 16.90 17.86
CA THR A 211 -9.09 16.38 16.59
C THR A 211 -8.35 17.45 15.80
N LEU A 212 -7.07 17.22 15.52
CA LEU A 212 -6.23 18.06 14.65
C LEU A 212 -6.64 17.87 13.19
N LEU A 213 -7.07 18.95 12.52
CA LEU A 213 -7.53 18.91 11.12
C LEU A 213 -6.55 19.59 10.16
N PHE A 214 -5.77 20.53 10.67
CA PHE A 214 -4.78 21.27 9.89
C PHE A 214 -3.58 21.63 10.75
N ASN A 215 -2.37 21.49 10.22
CA ASN A 215 -1.16 21.98 10.85
C ASN A 215 -0.23 22.70 9.86
N LEU A 216 0.27 23.86 10.28
CA LEU A 216 1.22 24.69 9.56
C LEU A 216 2.62 24.52 10.15
N GLU A 217 3.61 24.38 9.28
CA GLU A 217 5.04 24.46 9.60
C GLU A 217 5.72 25.47 8.66
N CYS A 218 6.49 26.40 9.23
CA CYS A 218 7.12 27.50 8.51
C CYS A 218 8.65 27.47 8.67
N LYS A 219 9.37 27.68 7.56
CA LYS A 219 10.83 27.84 7.55
C LYS A 219 11.23 29.02 6.67
N LEU A 220 12.25 29.77 7.06
CA LEU A 220 12.74 30.88 6.23
C LEU A 220 13.32 30.38 4.90
N GLN A 221 14.06 29.27 4.95
CA GLN A 221 14.68 28.67 3.77
C GLN A 221 14.90 27.16 3.98
N LYS A 222 15.11 26.42 2.90
CA LYS A 222 15.26 24.96 2.95
C LYS A 222 16.62 24.59 3.54
N GLY A 223 16.62 23.73 4.56
CA GLY A 223 17.84 23.27 5.23
C GLY A 223 18.43 24.26 6.23
N ASP A 224 17.72 25.34 6.51
CA ASP A 224 18.01 26.23 7.64
C ASP A 224 17.15 25.84 8.82
N SER A 225 17.75 25.87 10.00
CA SER A 225 17.33 25.19 11.23
C SER A 225 17.31 23.64 11.16
N GLY A 226 17.71 23.01 12.29
CA GLY A 226 18.24 21.63 12.35
C GLY A 226 17.26 20.47 12.14
N GLY A 227 16.13 20.66 11.44
CA GLY A 227 15.18 19.60 11.14
C GLY A 227 14.38 19.83 9.86
N ASP A 228 13.94 18.75 9.24
CA ASP A 228 13.09 18.81 8.05
C ASP A 228 11.65 19.18 8.46
N ARG A 229 11.10 20.22 7.83
CA ARG A 229 9.76 20.75 8.11
C ARG A 229 8.65 19.71 7.92
N THR A 230 8.72 18.91 6.86
CA THR A 230 7.71 17.91 6.58
C THR A 230 7.73 16.85 7.67
N MET A 231 8.93 16.39 8.07
CA MET A 231 9.07 15.46 9.21
C MET A 231 8.65 16.07 10.55
N GLN A 232 8.89 17.37 10.78
CA GLN A 232 8.40 18.07 11.97
C GLN A 232 6.87 18.14 11.99
N ASN A 233 6.25 18.43 10.85
CA ASN A 233 4.81 18.51 10.69
C ASN A 233 4.15 17.13 10.89
N ILE A 234 4.72 16.07 10.30
CA ILE A 234 4.31 14.67 10.51
C ILE A 234 4.45 14.29 12.00
N ALA A 235 5.58 14.60 12.62
CA ALA A 235 5.80 14.30 14.03
C ALA A 235 4.80 15.03 14.93
N TYR A 236 4.41 16.25 14.58
CA TYR A 236 3.39 17.01 15.30
C TYR A 236 2.01 16.35 15.22
N TYR A 237 1.62 15.86 14.03
CA TYR A 237 0.40 15.07 13.84
C TYR A 237 0.41 13.83 14.73
N ILE A 238 1.47 13.02 14.68
CA ILE A 238 1.58 11.78 15.46
C ILE A 238 1.46 12.07 16.97
N LYS A 239 2.10 13.14 17.46
CA LYS A 239 2.00 13.55 18.87
C LYS A 239 0.61 14.03 19.28
N ASN A 240 -0.22 14.46 18.33
CA ASN A 240 -1.60 14.91 18.56
C ASN A 240 -2.63 13.78 18.42
N LEU A 241 -2.22 12.58 17.99
CA LEU A 241 -3.11 11.44 17.97
C LEU A 241 -3.55 11.11 19.41
N PRO A 242 -4.83 10.76 19.62
CA PRO A 242 -5.31 10.33 20.92
C PRO A 242 -4.67 8.99 21.31
N ASP A 243 -4.53 8.75 22.61
CA ASP A 243 -3.99 7.48 23.14
C ASP A 243 -4.78 6.25 22.66
N VAL A 244 -6.09 6.43 22.42
CA VAL A 244 -6.97 5.40 21.85
C VAL A 244 -7.47 5.90 20.50
N ILE A 245 -6.99 5.28 19.43
CA ILE A 245 -7.38 5.57 18.07
C ILE A 245 -8.57 4.67 17.70
N ASP A 246 -9.75 5.27 17.65
CA ASP A 246 -11.01 4.59 17.36
C ASP A 246 -11.51 4.82 15.92
N ARG A 247 -10.83 5.68 15.17
CA ARG A 247 -11.18 6.08 13.80
C ARG A 247 -9.97 6.61 13.04
N GLN A 248 -10.15 6.78 11.73
CA GLN A 248 -9.23 7.58 10.92
C GLN A 248 -9.41 9.07 11.23
N LEU A 249 -8.29 9.78 11.36
CA LEU A 249 -8.18 11.18 11.72
C LEU A 249 -7.40 11.90 10.60
N PRO A 250 -8.04 12.20 9.46
CA PRO A 250 -7.39 12.90 8.36
C PRO A 250 -7.00 14.32 8.77
N CYS A 251 -5.79 14.74 8.38
CA CYS A 251 -5.27 16.07 8.61
C CYS A 251 -4.53 16.61 7.37
N PHE A 252 -4.69 17.91 7.09
CA PHE A 252 -3.90 18.61 6.09
C PHE A 252 -2.65 19.22 6.74
N LEU A 253 -1.47 18.82 6.28
CA LEU A 253 -0.21 19.41 6.68
C LEU A 253 0.24 20.42 5.63
N VAL A 254 0.42 21.68 6.03
CA VAL A 254 0.88 22.75 5.14
C VAL A 254 2.26 23.20 5.55
N ASP A 255 3.16 23.18 4.57
CA ASP A 255 4.53 23.61 4.73
C ASP A 255 4.76 24.90 3.95
N ILE A 256 5.21 25.96 4.60
CA ILE A 256 5.66 27.20 3.95
C ILE A 256 7.15 27.36 4.19
N CYS A 257 7.94 27.42 3.12
CA CYS A 257 9.38 27.59 3.21
C CYS A 257 9.88 28.63 2.22
N GLY A 258 10.25 29.79 2.76
CA GLY A 258 10.44 30.98 1.95
C GLY A 258 9.20 31.22 1.08
N PRO A 259 9.36 31.40 -0.25
CA PRO A 259 8.23 31.64 -1.15
C PRO A 259 7.60 30.34 -1.68
N LEU A 260 7.71 29.20 -1.00
CA LEU A 260 7.19 27.92 -1.47
C LEU A 260 6.17 27.35 -0.49
N MET A 261 5.03 26.89 -1.00
CA MET A 261 3.99 26.19 -0.24
C MET A 261 3.90 24.73 -0.68
N SER A 262 3.69 23.82 0.26
CA SER A 262 3.31 22.43 -0.02
C SER A 262 2.13 22.03 0.84
N VAL A 263 1.29 21.13 0.33
CA VAL A 263 0.12 20.58 1.02
C VAL A 263 0.25 19.07 1.00
N PHE A 264 0.18 18.45 2.17
CA PHE A 264 0.18 17.01 2.36
C PHE A 264 -1.14 16.58 3.02
N GLY A 265 -1.60 15.39 2.68
CA GLY A 265 -2.65 14.69 3.41
C GLY A 265 -2.00 13.63 4.29
N ILE A 266 -2.32 13.62 5.59
CA ILE A 266 -1.90 12.57 6.52
C ILE A 266 -3.12 11.93 7.17
N VAL A 267 -3.10 10.61 7.31
CA VAL A 267 -4.14 9.84 7.99
C VAL A 267 -3.53 8.61 8.66
N ASN A 268 -3.98 8.31 9.88
CA ASN A 268 -3.62 7.08 10.58
C ASN A 268 -4.31 5.85 9.95
N THR A 269 -3.59 4.74 9.83
CA THR A 269 -4.15 3.45 9.38
C THR A 269 -4.51 2.53 10.53
N GLY A 270 -4.09 2.88 11.75
CA GLY A 270 -4.32 2.15 12.99
C GLY A 270 -3.71 2.93 14.17
N ASP A 271 -3.22 2.19 15.16
CA ASP A 271 -2.45 2.67 16.31
C ASP A 271 -0.93 2.73 16.07
N GLU A 272 -0.42 1.98 15.10
CA GLU A 272 1.03 1.88 14.85
C GLU A 272 1.53 2.77 13.69
N ASP A 273 0.69 3.07 12.71
CA ASP A 273 1.11 3.69 11.44
C ASP A 273 0.24 4.88 11.01
N ALA A 274 0.87 5.81 10.28
CA ALA A 274 0.21 6.88 9.55
C ALA A 274 0.81 7.04 8.16
N ILE A 275 -0.07 7.25 7.16
CA ILE A 275 0.32 7.50 5.78
C ILE A 275 0.25 9.00 5.52
N SER A 276 1.37 9.56 5.09
CA SER A 276 1.50 10.97 4.72
C SER A 276 1.92 11.06 3.26
N GLU A 277 1.11 11.71 2.43
CA GLU A 277 1.39 11.89 1.01
C GLU A 277 1.37 13.36 0.61
N PRO A 278 2.29 13.80 -0.27
CA PRO A 278 2.21 15.12 -0.86
C PRO A 278 1.05 15.18 -1.85
N LEU A 279 0.09 16.07 -1.59
CA LEU A 279 -1.01 16.35 -2.51
C LEU A 279 -0.63 17.48 -3.49
N VAL A 280 0.11 18.48 -3.00
CA VAL A 280 0.70 19.56 -3.81
C VAL A 280 2.11 19.84 -3.31
N MET A 281 3.12 19.82 -4.19
CA MET A 281 4.51 20.05 -3.80
C MET A 281 5.06 21.38 -4.32
N SER A 282 5.68 22.15 -3.41
CA SER A 282 6.56 23.29 -3.70
C SER A 282 5.98 24.32 -4.68
N PHE A 283 4.72 24.69 -4.49
CA PHE A 283 4.05 25.70 -5.29
C PHE A 283 4.58 27.12 -4.93
N PRO A 284 4.96 27.96 -5.91
CA PRO A 284 5.50 29.27 -5.62
C PRO A 284 4.43 30.27 -5.16
N LEU A 285 4.66 30.88 -3.99
CA LEU A 285 3.89 31.98 -3.42
C LEU A 285 4.43 33.33 -3.88
N LEU A 286 4.54 33.51 -5.19
CA LEU A 286 4.97 34.75 -5.83
C LEU A 286 3.92 35.15 -6.85
N PHE A 287 3.70 36.45 -7.00
CA PHE A 287 2.87 36.94 -8.08
C PHE A 287 3.65 36.85 -9.40
N PHE A 288 3.09 36.14 -10.36
CA PHE A 288 3.59 36.07 -11.72
C PHE A 288 2.58 36.68 -12.68
N ASP A 289 3.07 37.35 -13.72
CA ASP A 289 2.29 37.67 -14.93
C ASP A 289 2.10 36.42 -15.81
N ASN A 290 1.89 35.27 -15.15
CA ASN A 290 1.63 33.97 -15.74
C ASN A 290 0.29 33.51 -15.19
N GLU A 291 -0.75 33.66 -16.02
CA GLU A 291 -2.14 33.35 -15.67
C GLU A 291 -2.29 31.92 -15.18
N TRP A 292 -1.66 30.94 -15.85
CA TRP A 292 -1.78 29.53 -15.46
C TRP A 292 -1.23 29.25 -14.06
N LEU A 293 -0.08 29.84 -13.69
CA LEU A 293 0.48 29.68 -12.35
C LEU A 293 -0.42 30.30 -11.28
N MET A 294 -0.94 31.50 -11.54
CA MET A 294 -1.83 32.19 -10.60
C MET A 294 -3.16 31.44 -10.44
N VAL A 295 -3.75 30.98 -11.56
CA VAL A 295 -4.97 30.14 -11.55
C VAL A 295 -4.73 28.83 -10.80
N SER A 296 -3.60 28.16 -11.04
CA SER A 296 -3.27 26.91 -10.35
C SER A 296 -3.11 27.11 -8.83
N LEU A 297 -2.48 28.22 -8.39
CA LEU A 297 -2.41 28.56 -6.97
C LEU A 297 -3.79 28.84 -6.38
N THR A 298 -4.67 29.52 -7.12
CA THR A 298 -6.06 29.73 -6.72
C THR A 298 -6.83 28.43 -6.59
N LEU A 299 -6.69 27.51 -7.55
CA LEU A 299 -7.30 26.18 -7.48
C LEU A 299 -6.83 25.43 -6.23
N VAL A 300 -5.53 25.43 -5.91
CA VAL A 300 -4.99 24.80 -4.70
C VAL A 300 -5.57 25.42 -3.43
N CYS A 301 -5.62 26.76 -3.34
CA CYS A 301 -6.15 27.46 -2.17
C CYS A 301 -7.66 27.22 -1.97
N ALA A 302 -8.44 27.31 -3.05
CA ALA A 302 -9.88 27.05 -3.04
C ALA A 302 -10.19 25.58 -2.69
N SER A 303 -9.38 24.65 -3.22
CA SER A 303 -9.47 23.23 -2.89
C SER A 303 -9.17 22.98 -1.42
N LEU A 304 -8.13 23.62 -0.86
CA LEU A 304 -7.77 23.47 0.55
C LEU A 304 -8.86 24.03 1.47
N LYS A 305 -9.43 25.20 1.12
CA LYS A 305 -10.57 25.79 1.84
C LYS A 305 -11.76 24.84 1.87
N THR A 306 -12.14 24.31 0.70
CA THR A 306 -13.25 23.37 0.56
C THR A 306 -13.01 22.08 1.32
N ALA A 307 -11.82 21.49 1.19
CA ALA A 307 -11.46 20.26 1.88
C ALA A 307 -11.46 20.42 3.41
N LEU A 308 -10.94 21.54 3.92
CA LEU A 308 -10.96 21.81 5.36
C LEU A 308 -12.39 22.00 5.89
N GLN A 309 -13.27 22.62 5.12
CA GLN A 309 -14.70 22.70 5.45
C GLN A 309 -15.34 21.31 5.50
N GLU A 310 -15.06 20.45 4.52
CA GLU A 310 -15.57 19.07 4.49
C GLU A 310 -15.15 18.29 5.74
N VAL A 311 -13.85 18.19 6.03
CA VAL A 311 -13.36 17.43 7.20
C VAL A 311 -13.91 18.00 8.51
N THR A 312 -14.04 19.33 8.61
CA THR A 312 -14.64 19.99 9.78
C THR A 312 -16.11 19.59 9.95
N ASN A 313 -16.87 19.57 8.86
CA ASN A 313 -18.28 19.20 8.89
C ASN A 313 -18.46 17.71 9.22
N GLU A 314 -17.60 16.84 8.71
CA GLU A 314 -17.59 15.41 9.04
C GLU A 314 -17.28 15.18 10.53
N CYS A 315 -16.29 15.87 11.09
CA CYS A 315 -16.02 15.81 12.53
C CYS A 315 -17.20 16.33 13.37
N ARG A 316 -17.88 17.39 12.93
CA ARG A 316 -19.08 17.89 13.60
C ARG A 316 -20.22 16.87 13.57
N GLN A 317 -20.48 16.24 12.42
CA GLN A 317 -21.50 15.21 12.28
C GLN A 317 -21.19 14.01 13.19
N PHE A 318 -19.93 13.55 13.19
CA PHE A 318 -19.47 12.47 14.05
C PHE A 318 -19.69 12.79 15.55
N ALA A 319 -19.33 14.00 15.99
CA ALA A 319 -19.55 14.44 17.37
C ALA A 319 -21.03 14.45 17.77
N ILE A 320 -21.94 14.78 16.84
CA ILE A 320 -23.40 14.72 17.06
C ILE A 320 -23.88 13.26 17.13
N SER A 321 -23.43 12.41 16.21
CA SER A 321 -23.78 10.99 16.18
C SER A 321 -23.33 10.24 17.44
N ARG A 322 -22.12 10.50 17.94
CA ARG A 322 -21.63 9.93 19.21
C ARG A 322 -22.45 10.32 20.44
N ARG A 323 -23.02 11.52 20.46
CA ARG A 323 -23.95 11.94 21.52
C ARG A 323 -25.29 11.20 21.45
N THR A 324 -25.61 10.61 20.29
CA THR A 324 -26.89 9.95 20.02
C THR A 324 -26.79 8.42 20.07
N LEU A 325 -25.63 7.85 19.72
CA LEU A 325 -25.32 6.41 19.82
C LEU A 325 -24.18 6.18 20.82
N ALA A 326 -24.53 5.73 22.01
CA ALA A 326 -23.56 5.40 23.06
C ALA A 326 -22.85 4.03 22.89
N ASN A 327 -23.11 3.23 21.84
CA ASN A 327 -22.74 1.80 21.84
C ASN A 327 -22.38 1.19 20.48
N THR A 328 -21.57 1.84 19.63
CA THR A 328 -21.01 1.13 18.46
C THR A 328 -19.60 1.61 18.14
N THR A 329 -18.62 0.78 18.46
CA THR A 329 -17.26 0.79 17.90
C THR A 329 -17.29 -0.03 16.62
N ASP A 330 -17.69 0.56 15.51
CA ASP A 330 -17.44 -0.05 14.21
C ASP A 330 -16.86 1.03 13.32
N LEU A 331 -15.56 0.90 13.05
CA LEU A 331 -14.92 1.58 11.94
C LEU A 331 -15.69 1.17 10.67
N ASP A 332 -16.24 2.14 9.94
CA ASP A 332 -16.68 1.96 8.56
C ASP A 332 -15.44 1.71 7.68
N ARG A 333 -14.76 0.58 7.89
CA ARG A 333 -13.92 -0.03 6.86
C ARG A 333 -14.88 -0.34 5.72
N LEU A 334 -14.51 0.00 4.49
CA LEU A 334 -15.19 -0.46 3.28
C LEU A 334 -15.31 -1.99 3.33
N ARG A 335 -16.40 -2.50 3.90
CA ARG A 335 -16.71 -3.93 3.91
C ARG A 335 -17.39 -4.21 2.58
N PHE A 336 -16.67 -4.86 1.69
CA PHE A 336 -17.26 -5.50 0.52
C PHE A 336 -17.71 -6.88 0.96
N PRO A 337 -19.03 -7.11 1.18
CA PRO A 337 -19.50 -8.44 1.57
C PRO A 337 -19.32 -9.39 0.38
N LEU A 338 -18.25 -10.17 0.41
CA LEU A 338 -18.17 -11.38 -0.40
C LEU A 338 -18.95 -12.47 0.33
N GLN A 339 -19.91 -13.09 -0.37
CA GLN A 339 -20.88 -14.00 0.24
C GLN A 339 -20.37 -15.45 0.35
N ASP A 340 -19.12 -15.72 -0.03
CA ASP A 340 -18.53 -17.07 -0.08
C ASP A 340 -17.32 -17.18 0.84
N GLU A 341 -17.15 -18.36 1.47
CA GLU A 341 -15.98 -18.77 2.28
C GLU A 341 -14.69 -18.96 1.45
N ASN A 342 -14.65 -18.46 0.21
CA ASN A 342 -13.50 -18.59 -0.69
C ASN A 342 -12.56 -17.39 -0.53
N GLU A 343 -11.26 -17.67 -0.34
CA GLU A 343 -10.23 -16.63 -0.36
C GLU A 343 -10.20 -15.92 -1.72
N VAL A 344 -10.08 -14.59 -1.70
CA VAL A 344 -10.00 -13.74 -2.90
C VAL A 344 -8.76 -12.87 -2.87
N ILE A 345 -8.36 -12.41 -4.06
CA ILE A 345 -7.33 -11.38 -4.22
C ILE A 345 -8.04 -10.04 -4.42
N VAL A 346 -7.69 -9.08 -3.57
CA VAL A 346 -8.10 -7.68 -3.70
C VAL A 346 -6.90 -6.86 -4.17
N LYS A 347 -7.08 -6.09 -5.24
CA LYS A 347 -6.07 -5.22 -5.83
C LYS A 347 -6.60 -3.81 -6.03
N PHE A 348 -5.76 -2.82 -5.74
CA PHE A 348 -5.99 -1.43 -6.11
C PHE A 348 -4.98 -1.06 -7.20
N ALA A 349 -5.44 -0.48 -8.30
CA ALA A 349 -4.57 -0.09 -9.41
C ALA A 349 -4.99 1.26 -10.00
N LYS A 350 -4.02 2.11 -10.38
CA LYS A 350 -4.31 3.39 -11.07
C LYS A 350 -4.80 3.20 -12.51
N ARG A 351 -4.55 2.03 -13.09
CA ARG A 351 -4.96 1.65 -14.44
C ARG A 351 -5.21 0.15 -14.44
N TYR A 352 -6.29 -0.28 -15.07
CA TYR A 352 -6.62 -1.70 -15.12
C TYR A 352 -7.32 -2.09 -16.42
N GLY A 353 -6.78 -3.09 -17.11
CA GLY A 353 -7.33 -3.62 -18.35
C GLY A 353 -8.51 -4.54 -18.13
N LYS A 354 -9.62 -4.05 -17.55
CA LYS A 354 -10.83 -4.84 -17.22
C LYS A 354 -11.33 -5.68 -18.39
N GLU A 355 -11.48 -5.09 -19.58
CA GLU A 355 -11.96 -5.79 -20.78
C GLU A 355 -11.03 -6.95 -21.17
N VAL A 356 -9.73 -6.77 -21.02
CA VAL A 356 -8.71 -7.77 -21.36
C VAL A 356 -8.72 -8.89 -20.31
N HIS A 357 -8.70 -8.55 -19.03
CA HIS A 357 -8.78 -9.54 -17.95
C HIS A 357 -10.02 -10.41 -18.08
N GLN A 358 -11.21 -9.81 -18.25
CA GLN A 358 -12.45 -10.56 -18.42
C GLN A 358 -12.37 -11.51 -19.62
N TYR A 359 -11.82 -11.05 -20.74
CA TYR A 359 -11.67 -11.87 -21.93
C TYR A 359 -10.77 -13.11 -21.71
N TYR A 360 -9.66 -12.96 -20.99
CA TYR A 360 -8.80 -14.10 -20.65
C TYR A 360 -9.42 -15.01 -19.60
N SER A 361 -10.13 -14.45 -18.64
CA SER A 361 -10.89 -15.20 -17.64
C SER A 361 -11.92 -16.10 -18.33
N ASP A 362 -12.70 -15.54 -19.24
CA ASP A 362 -13.73 -16.29 -20.00
C ASP A 362 -13.12 -17.39 -20.89
N ALA A 363 -11.89 -17.17 -21.38
CA ALA A 363 -11.12 -18.16 -22.12
C ALA A 363 -10.38 -19.19 -21.23
N GLY A 364 -10.46 -19.06 -19.90
CA GLY A 364 -9.82 -19.97 -18.94
C GLY A 364 -8.34 -19.72 -18.69
N PHE A 365 -7.80 -18.59 -19.15
CA PHE A 365 -6.38 -18.22 -19.09
C PHE A 365 -6.07 -17.11 -18.07
N ALA A 366 -7.02 -16.68 -17.26
CA ALA A 366 -6.81 -15.73 -16.17
C ALA A 366 -7.72 -16.08 -14.99
N PRO A 367 -7.43 -15.55 -13.79
CA PRO A 367 -8.34 -15.66 -12.66
C PRO A 367 -9.73 -15.09 -13.01
N ALA A 368 -10.80 -15.69 -12.50
CA ALA A 368 -12.13 -15.11 -12.52
C ALA A 368 -12.14 -13.70 -11.93
N LEU A 369 -12.58 -12.72 -12.73
CA LEU A 369 -12.78 -11.35 -12.29
C LEU A 369 -14.13 -11.21 -11.58
N LEU A 370 -14.11 -11.08 -10.26
CA LEU A 370 -15.31 -11.06 -9.41
C LEU A 370 -15.91 -9.66 -9.29
N CYS A 371 -15.06 -8.63 -9.17
CA CYS A 371 -15.46 -7.24 -9.11
C CYS A 371 -14.39 -6.34 -9.76
N CYS A 372 -14.81 -5.28 -10.45
CA CYS A 372 -13.91 -4.23 -10.93
C CYS A 372 -14.67 -2.91 -11.04
N GLU A 373 -14.36 -1.99 -10.12
CA GLU A 373 -15.01 -0.70 -9.95
C GLU A 373 -13.99 0.44 -9.96
N SER A 374 -14.36 1.55 -10.61
CA SER A 374 -13.58 2.79 -10.57
C SER A 374 -13.82 3.53 -9.26
N LEU A 375 -12.74 3.97 -8.64
CA LEU A 375 -12.72 4.79 -7.43
C LEU A 375 -12.21 6.21 -7.76
N PRO A 376 -12.38 7.19 -6.85
CA PRO A 376 -11.79 8.53 -6.98
C PRO A 376 -10.27 8.51 -7.19
N SER A 377 -9.72 9.64 -7.68
CA SER A 377 -8.29 9.81 -8.00
C SER A 377 -7.72 8.73 -8.94
N ASP A 378 -8.48 8.33 -9.96
CA ASP A 378 -8.09 7.34 -10.98
C ASP A 378 -7.77 5.93 -10.42
N TRP A 379 -8.18 5.62 -9.18
CA TRP A 379 -8.01 4.28 -8.64
C TRP A 379 -9.05 3.31 -9.21
N THR A 380 -8.69 2.03 -9.27
CA THR A 380 -9.58 0.94 -9.64
C THR A 380 -9.50 -0.12 -8.55
N PHE A 381 -10.63 -0.46 -7.96
CA PHE A 381 -10.80 -1.58 -7.03
C PHE A 381 -11.10 -2.84 -7.84
N VAL A 382 -10.31 -3.89 -7.62
CA VAL A 382 -10.40 -5.15 -8.35
C VAL A 382 -10.45 -6.29 -7.34
N VAL A 383 -11.44 -7.17 -7.49
CA VAL A 383 -11.52 -8.43 -6.76
C VAL A 383 -11.51 -9.56 -7.76
N MET A 384 -10.62 -10.53 -7.56
CA MET A 384 -10.51 -11.71 -8.42
C MET A 384 -10.33 -12.98 -7.58
N GLU A 385 -10.60 -14.13 -8.18
CA GLU A 385 -10.40 -15.42 -7.51
C GLU A 385 -8.94 -15.61 -7.09
N ARG A 386 -8.73 -16.30 -5.95
CA ARG A 386 -7.39 -16.72 -5.54
C ARG A 386 -7.11 -18.12 -6.08
N LEU A 387 -6.07 -18.24 -6.90
CA LEU A 387 -5.58 -19.51 -7.44
C LEU A 387 -4.24 -19.89 -6.79
N PRO A 388 -3.95 -21.19 -6.59
CA PRO A 388 -2.68 -21.68 -6.02
C PRO A 388 -1.56 -21.69 -7.06
N LEU A 389 -1.26 -20.52 -7.64
CA LEU A 389 -0.36 -20.37 -8.78
C LEU A 389 1.11 -20.58 -8.38
N THR A 390 1.90 -21.16 -9.29
CA THR A 390 3.36 -21.27 -9.18
C THR A 390 4.05 -20.83 -10.46
N SER A 391 5.28 -20.33 -10.37
CA SER A 391 6.05 -19.92 -11.55
C SER A 391 6.21 -21.07 -12.54
N LEU A 392 6.13 -20.79 -13.84
CA LEU A 392 6.42 -21.76 -14.90
C LEU A 392 7.81 -22.40 -14.78
N VAL A 393 8.81 -21.68 -14.27
CA VAL A 393 10.18 -22.20 -14.09
C VAL A 393 10.25 -23.25 -12.99
N ARG A 394 9.38 -23.12 -11.98
CA ARG A 394 9.31 -23.98 -10.80
C ARG A 394 8.40 -25.18 -10.99
N ALA A 395 7.47 -25.07 -11.93
CA ALA A 395 6.42 -26.06 -12.11
C ALA A 395 6.98 -27.36 -12.69
N GLU A 396 6.63 -28.49 -12.09
CA GLU A 396 6.81 -29.82 -12.70
C GLU A 396 5.75 -30.07 -13.80
N ALA A 397 5.52 -29.08 -14.65
CA ALA A 397 4.54 -29.15 -15.73
C ALA A 397 5.13 -29.82 -16.97
N ASP A 398 4.30 -30.55 -17.72
CA ASP A 398 4.68 -31.01 -19.05
C ASP A 398 4.95 -29.80 -19.95
N GLN A 399 6.21 -29.61 -20.34
CA GLN A 399 6.64 -28.48 -21.17
C GLN A 399 5.92 -28.44 -22.53
N THR A 400 5.49 -29.59 -23.06
CA THR A 400 4.72 -29.66 -24.30
C THR A 400 3.32 -29.08 -24.09
N MET A 401 2.66 -29.46 -22.99
CA MET A 401 1.36 -28.90 -22.61
C MET A 401 1.43 -27.39 -22.39
N VAL A 402 2.43 -26.93 -21.63
CA VAL A 402 2.65 -25.49 -21.42
C VAL A 402 2.81 -24.75 -22.75
N ARG A 403 3.60 -25.30 -23.68
CA ARG A 403 3.80 -24.69 -25.01
C ARG A 403 2.51 -24.60 -25.81
N ASP A 404 1.70 -25.65 -25.79
CA ASP A 404 0.46 -25.68 -26.54
C ASP A 404 -0.54 -24.66 -25.99
N GLN A 405 -0.62 -24.53 -24.66
CA GLN A 405 -1.43 -23.49 -24.02
C GLN A 405 -0.88 -22.07 -24.29
N LEU A 406 0.44 -21.85 -24.27
CA LEU A 406 1.02 -20.55 -24.62
C LEU A 406 0.73 -20.15 -26.09
N ARG A 407 0.70 -21.13 -27.00
CA ARG A 407 0.30 -20.90 -28.41
C ARG A 407 -1.19 -20.57 -28.51
N GLU A 408 -2.03 -21.24 -27.74
CA GLU A 408 -3.46 -20.95 -27.68
C GLU A 408 -3.73 -19.54 -27.14
N ILE A 409 -3.08 -19.17 -26.03
CA ILE A 409 -3.12 -17.81 -25.46
C ILE A 409 -2.73 -16.76 -26.52
N ARG A 410 -1.65 -17.01 -27.27
CA ARG A 410 -1.19 -16.12 -28.35
C ARG A 410 -2.26 -15.96 -29.43
N SER A 411 -2.89 -17.05 -29.85
CA SER A 411 -3.97 -17.01 -30.85
C SER A 411 -5.18 -16.25 -30.34
N THR A 412 -5.52 -16.41 -29.06
CA THR A 412 -6.63 -15.72 -28.38
C THR A 412 -6.37 -14.21 -28.27
N LEU A 413 -5.15 -13.77 -27.90
CA LEU A 413 -4.70 -12.36 -27.94
C LEU A 413 -4.91 -11.73 -29.32
N ALA A 414 -4.41 -12.41 -30.35
CA ALA A 414 -4.45 -11.90 -31.72
C ALA A 414 -5.89 -11.77 -32.26
N ALA A 415 -6.78 -12.70 -31.90
CA ALA A 415 -8.16 -12.71 -32.37
C ALA A 415 -8.99 -11.53 -31.84
N ALA A 416 -8.73 -11.09 -30.60
CA ALA A 416 -9.47 -10.00 -29.96
C ALA A 416 -8.85 -8.61 -30.14
N ALA A 417 -7.68 -8.52 -30.78
CA ALA A 417 -6.85 -7.30 -30.80
C ALA A 417 -6.59 -6.74 -29.41
N PHE A 418 -6.46 -7.63 -28.41
CA PHE A 418 -6.08 -7.29 -27.06
C PHE A 418 -4.60 -7.56 -26.82
N VAL A 419 -4.00 -6.72 -25.98
CA VAL A 419 -2.60 -6.79 -25.59
C VAL A 419 -2.55 -6.70 -24.07
N HIS A 420 -1.91 -7.67 -23.45
CA HIS A 420 -1.62 -7.65 -22.02
C HIS A 420 -0.57 -6.59 -21.69
N GLY A 421 0.48 -6.49 -22.52
CA GLY A 421 1.54 -5.49 -22.42
C GLY A 421 2.61 -5.80 -21.40
N ASP A 422 2.44 -6.83 -20.57
CA ASP A 422 3.41 -7.21 -19.55
C ASP A 422 3.51 -8.71 -19.28
N LEU A 423 3.66 -9.51 -20.34
CA LEU A 423 3.78 -10.97 -20.26
C LEU A 423 5.18 -11.46 -19.86
N ARG A 424 5.85 -10.74 -18.96
CA ARG A 424 7.09 -11.24 -18.35
C ARG A 424 6.82 -12.53 -17.59
N GLU A 425 7.88 -13.30 -17.28
CA GLU A 425 7.75 -14.58 -16.57
C GLU A 425 7.04 -14.48 -15.22
N SER A 426 7.11 -13.33 -14.54
CA SER A 426 6.40 -13.08 -13.28
C SER A 426 4.88 -12.95 -13.45
N ASN A 427 4.38 -12.84 -14.68
CA ASN A 427 2.98 -12.58 -14.99
C ASN A 427 2.36 -13.72 -15.81
N VAL A 428 3.14 -14.78 -16.07
CA VAL A 428 2.69 -16.01 -16.74
C VAL A 428 2.91 -17.18 -15.78
N MET A 429 1.81 -17.67 -15.23
CA MET A 429 1.76 -18.63 -14.13
C MET A 429 1.36 -20.03 -14.55
N TRP A 430 1.66 -21.00 -13.68
CA TRP A 430 1.14 -22.34 -13.71
C TRP A 430 0.13 -22.56 -12.58
N ASP A 431 -1.05 -23.04 -12.93
CA ASP A 431 -2.02 -23.59 -11.99
C ASP A 431 -1.81 -25.12 -11.91
N PRO A 432 -1.25 -25.66 -10.82
CA PRO A 432 -0.98 -27.08 -10.67
C PRO A 432 -2.23 -27.92 -10.41
N VAL A 433 -3.36 -27.29 -10.07
CA VAL A 433 -4.63 -27.99 -9.79
C VAL A 433 -5.35 -28.28 -11.09
N GLU A 434 -5.57 -27.23 -11.89
CA GLU A 434 -6.29 -27.33 -13.17
C GLU A 434 -5.35 -27.60 -14.37
N LEU A 435 -4.04 -27.71 -14.10
CA LEU A 435 -3.00 -27.98 -15.10
C LEU A 435 -3.04 -26.99 -16.27
N ARG A 436 -3.05 -25.70 -15.95
CA ARG A 436 -3.19 -24.63 -16.95
C ARG A 436 -2.24 -23.45 -16.75
N VAL A 437 -1.94 -22.77 -17.85
CA VAL A 437 -1.25 -21.50 -17.86
C VAL A 437 -2.24 -20.40 -17.52
N VAL A 438 -1.89 -19.57 -16.54
CA VAL A 438 -2.71 -18.46 -16.05
C VAL A 438 -1.94 -17.15 -16.21
N LEU A 439 -2.56 -16.15 -16.83
CA LEU A 439 -2.03 -14.80 -16.95
C LEU A 439 -2.52 -13.96 -15.78
N VAL A 440 -1.62 -13.15 -15.20
CA VAL A 440 -1.93 -12.25 -14.09
C VAL A 440 -1.36 -10.87 -14.35
N ASP A 441 -1.83 -9.87 -13.59
CA ASP A 441 -1.35 -8.49 -13.63
C ASP A 441 -1.72 -7.70 -14.91
N PHE A 442 -3.02 -7.39 -15.04
CA PHE A 442 -3.61 -6.72 -16.20
C PHE A 442 -3.53 -5.18 -16.16
N ASP A 443 -2.64 -4.58 -15.38
CA ASP A 443 -2.64 -3.13 -15.13
C ASP A 443 -2.38 -2.30 -16.38
N TRP A 444 -1.58 -2.84 -17.29
CA TRP A 444 -1.21 -2.15 -18.53
C TRP A 444 -2.11 -2.51 -19.70
N SER A 445 -2.89 -3.58 -19.55
CA SER A 445 -3.56 -4.25 -20.64
C SER A 445 -4.63 -3.39 -21.31
N GLY A 446 -4.82 -3.59 -22.61
CA GLY A 446 -5.87 -2.93 -23.38
C GLY A 446 -5.84 -3.28 -24.86
N LYS A 447 -6.50 -2.46 -25.68
CA LYS A 447 -6.58 -2.68 -27.13
C LYS A 447 -5.26 -2.36 -27.84
N ASP A 448 -4.89 -3.18 -28.82
CA ASP A 448 -3.69 -3.01 -29.64
C ASP A 448 -3.67 -1.61 -30.28
N GLY A 449 -2.58 -0.88 -30.05
CA GLY A 449 -2.35 0.44 -30.61
C GLY A 449 -3.07 1.58 -29.89
N ALA A 450 -4.05 1.28 -29.04
CA ALA A 450 -4.77 2.27 -28.25
C ALA A 450 -4.20 2.40 -26.84
N ALA A 451 -3.99 1.28 -26.15
CA ALA A 451 -3.31 1.26 -24.87
C ALA A 451 -1.83 1.63 -25.03
N ARG A 452 -1.23 2.18 -23.97
CA ARG A 452 0.16 2.68 -23.97
C ARG A 452 0.90 2.20 -22.74
N TYR A 453 2.17 1.88 -22.92
CA TYR A 453 3.10 1.65 -21.82
C TYR A 453 3.13 2.84 -20.85
N PRO A 454 3.36 2.59 -19.55
CA PRO A 454 3.52 3.67 -18.58
C PRO A 454 4.72 4.56 -18.92
N PRO A 455 4.76 5.80 -18.41
CA PRO A 455 5.87 6.73 -18.66
C PRO A 455 7.19 6.28 -18.03
N PHE A 456 7.15 5.44 -16.98
CA PHE A 456 8.32 5.00 -16.22
C PHE A 456 8.48 3.48 -16.29
N MET A 457 8.91 2.97 -17.45
CA MET A 457 9.28 1.55 -17.58
C MET A 457 10.67 1.30 -17.00
N ASN A 458 10.87 0.13 -16.39
CA ASN A 458 12.19 -0.27 -15.89
C ASN A 458 13.17 -0.44 -17.06
N ALA A 459 14.22 0.38 -17.10
CA ALA A 459 15.23 0.39 -18.16
C ALA A 459 16.20 -0.80 -18.12
N GLU A 460 16.25 -1.56 -17.02
CA GLU A 460 17.09 -2.75 -16.87
C GLU A 460 16.48 -3.98 -17.55
N ILE A 461 15.19 -3.93 -17.87
CA ILE A 461 14.51 -5.02 -18.58
C ILE A 461 14.77 -4.89 -20.07
N ALA A 462 15.17 -6.00 -20.70
CA ALA A 462 15.31 -6.09 -22.16
C ALA A 462 13.93 -6.18 -22.82
N TRP A 463 13.27 -5.03 -22.99
CA TRP A 463 11.94 -4.94 -23.60
C TRP A 463 11.93 -5.35 -25.08
N PRO A 464 10.79 -5.85 -25.59
CA PRO A 464 10.60 -6.10 -27.02
C PRO A 464 10.89 -4.84 -27.86
N SER A 465 11.38 -5.01 -29.08
CA SER A 465 11.59 -3.86 -29.99
C SER A 465 10.29 -3.09 -30.21
N GLY A 466 10.32 -1.77 -30.01
CA GLY A 466 9.15 -0.89 -30.10
C GLY A 466 8.34 -0.75 -28.80
N ALA A 467 8.66 -1.51 -27.76
CA ALA A 467 8.10 -1.35 -26.42
C ALA A 467 8.92 -0.33 -25.62
N GLU A 468 8.47 0.92 -25.60
CA GLU A 468 9.13 2.02 -24.90
C GLU A 468 8.10 2.84 -24.10
N SER A 469 8.57 3.60 -23.11
CA SER A 469 7.73 4.45 -22.26
C SER A 469 6.78 5.34 -23.09
N GLY A 470 5.48 5.30 -22.76
CA GLY A 470 4.43 6.08 -23.42
C GLY A 470 4.10 5.66 -24.87
N LYS A 471 4.78 4.66 -25.44
CA LYS A 471 4.45 4.13 -26.76
C LYS A 471 3.25 3.19 -26.70
N PRO A 472 2.52 3.01 -27.82
CA PRO A 472 1.40 2.08 -27.87
C PRO A 472 1.81 0.64 -27.58
N LEU A 473 0.97 -0.07 -26.84
CA LEU A 473 1.03 -1.53 -26.72
C LEU A 473 0.71 -2.16 -28.08
N ARG A 474 1.40 -3.26 -28.40
CA ARG A 474 1.25 -4.00 -29.65
C ARG A 474 1.21 -5.49 -29.37
N SER A 475 0.39 -6.23 -30.12
CA SER A 475 0.31 -7.70 -30.01
C SER A 475 1.66 -8.37 -30.27
N SER A 476 2.54 -7.73 -31.07
CA SER A 476 3.91 -8.20 -31.30
C SER A 476 4.78 -8.19 -30.04
N HIS A 477 4.50 -7.32 -29.07
CA HIS A 477 5.24 -7.28 -27.80
C HIS A 477 4.90 -8.50 -26.94
N ASP A 478 3.62 -8.85 -26.83
CA ASP A 478 3.16 -10.05 -26.13
C ASP A 478 3.67 -11.33 -26.81
N ALA A 479 3.60 -11.38 -28.15
CA ALA A 479 4.12 -12.49 -28.93
C ALA A 479 5.63 -12.70 -28.68
N TYR A 480 6.41 -11.62 -28.58
CA TYR A 480 7.83 -11.71 -28.24
C TYR A 480 8.05 -12.39 -26.88
N TRP A 481 7.30 -11.99 -25.86
CA TRP A 481 7.41 -12.56 -24.52
C TRP A 481 7.03 -14.04 -24.49
N LEU A 482 5.89 -14.40 -25.07
CA LEU A 482 5.43 -15.78 -25.17
C LEU A 482 6.42 -16.66 -25.95
N ASP A 483 6.97 -16.16 -27.06
CA ASP A 483 7.98 -16.86 -27.86
C ASP A 483 9.33 -16.97 -27.12
N SER A 484 9.66 -15.99 -26.26
CA SER A 484 10.84 -16.03 -25.39
C SER A 484 10.71 -17.09 -24.29
N ILE A 485 9.54 -17.15 -23.65
CA ILE A 485 9.23 -18.19 -22.65
C ILE A 485 9.25 -19.58 -23.30
N CYS A 486 8.55 -19.75 -24.44
CA CYS A 486 8.59 -20.99 -25.20
C CYS A 486 10.02 -21.43 -25.55
N ARG A 487 10.92 -20.51 -25.97
CA ARG A 487 12.30 -20.90 -26.29
C ARG A 487 13.09 -21.39 -25.07
N ARG A 488 12.82 -20.87 -23.87
CA ARG A 488 13.55 -21.22 -22.65
C ARG A 488 13.12 -22.55 -22.02
N LEU A 489 11.88 -22.98 -22.26
CA LEU A 489 11.38 -24.30 -21.89
C LEU A 489 12.09 -25.46 -22.66
N HIS A 490 13.29 -25.28 -23.22
CA HIS A 490 14.03 -26.28 -24.05
C HIS A 490 15.30 -26.81 -23.39
N PHE A 491 15.54 -26.56 -22.10
CA PHE A 491 16.68 -27.12 -21.40
C PHE A 491 16.22 -27.93 -20.19
N SER A 492 15.94 -29.21 -20.44
CA SER A 492 16.01 -30.29 -19.46
C SER A 492 16.67 -31.48 -20.11
#